data_AF-A0A0T6B2B5-F1
#
_entry.id   AF-A0A0T6B2B5-F1
#
_cell.length_a   1.000
_cell.length_b   1.000
_cell.length_c   1.000
_cell.angle_alpha   90.00
_cell.angle_beta   90.00
_cell.angle_gamma   90.00
#
_symmetry.space_group_name_H-M   'P 1'
#
loop_
_entity.id
_entity.type
_entity.pdbx_description
1 polymer ?
#
loop_
_entity_poly.entity_id
_entity_poly.type
_entity_poly.pdbx_seq_one_letter_code
_entity_poly.pdbx_strand_id
1 'polypeptide(L)'
;MTECSKHFCDIKELPTEIKVYDDNNEWTMWQKRGDPVLHIELGKWADIFIIAPIDANSLAKIANGLCDNLLTCTARAWETSKPLILCPAMNTKMYNHPITDVHLNLLKSWGYHIIPVIEKTLMCGDTGVGAMADVKTIVDYLINICTKKV
;
A
#
# COMPACT_ATOMS: atom_id res chain seq x y z
N MET A 1 -6.58 6.72 0.57
CA MET A 1 -7.45 5.69 -0.02
C MET A 1 -7.54 5.95 -1.51
N THR A 2 -7.41 4.90 -2.32
CA THR A 2 -7.68 5.00 -3.76
C THR A 2 -9.19 4.96 -4.01
N GLU A 3 -9.66 5.49 -5.13
CA GLU A 3 -11.09 5.42 -5.49
C GLU A 3 -11.62 3.98 -5.46
N CYS A 4 -10.85 3.02 -6.00
CA CYS A 4 -11.27 1.61 -5.99
C CYS A 4 -11.39 1.03 -4.57
N SER A 5 -10.55 1.43 -3.63
CA SER A 5 -10.59 0.92 -2.24
C SER A 5 -11.86 1.34 -1.49
N LYS A 6 -12.47 2.47 -1.86
CA LYS A 6 -13.71 2.98 -1.24
C LYS A 6 -14.90 2.05 -1.45
N HIS A 7 -14.86 1.14 -2.43
CA HIS A 7 -15.91 0.15 -2.63
C HIS A 7 -15.90 -0.98 -1.59
N PHE A 8 -14.79 -1.17 -0.87
CA PHE A 8 -14.59 -2.32 0.04
C PHE A 8 -14.40 -1.91 1.50
N CYS A 9 -14.38 -0.61 1.78
CA CYS A 9 -14.13 -0.08 3.12
C CYS A 9 -15.17 0.99 3.43
N ASP A 10 -15.95 0.78 4.48
CA ASP A 10 -16.82 1.82 5.03
C ASP A 10 -16.02 2.69 6.01
N ILE A 11 -15.79 3.94 5.62
CA ILE A 11 -15.04 4.92 6.42
C ILE A 11 -15.71 5.15 7.78
N LYS A 12 -17.03 4.91 7.91
CA LYS A 12 -17.76 5.06 9.17
C LYS A 12 -17.37 4.02 10.22
N GLU A 13 -16.78 2.90 9.80
CA GLU A 13 -16.29 1.86 10.71
C GLU A 13 -14.91 2.20 11.29
N LEU A 14 -14.24 3.22 10.76
CA LEU A 14 -12.93 3.66 11.24
C LEU A 14 -13.07 4.56 12.49
N PRO A 15 -12.13 4.48 13.45
CA PRO A 15 -12.10 5.40 14.59
C PRO A 15 -11.99 6.86 14.13
N THR A 16 -12.69 7.76 14.80
CA THR A 16 -12.80 9.19 14.45
C THR A 16 -11.48 9.94 14.46
N GLU A 17 -10.51 9.48 15.25
CA GLU A 17 -9.16 10.04 15.32
C GLU A 17 -8.32 9.76 14.06
N ILE A 18 -8.71 8.79 13.24
CA ILE A 18 -7.98 8.43 12.02
C ILE A 18 -8.35 9.38 10.89
N LYS A 19 -7.39 10.19 10.46
CA LYS A 19 -7.53 11.03 9.26
C LYS A 19 -7.45 10.17 8.01
N VAL A 20 -8.52 10.18 7.22
CA VAL A 20 -8.58 9.50 5.93
C VAL A 20 -8.38 10.53 4.82
N TYR A 21 -7.40 10.26 3.95
CA TYR A 21 -7.13 11.08 2.77
C TYR A 21 -7.47 10.33 1.49
N ASP A 22 -7.98 11.03 0.49
CA ASP A 22 -8.20 10.59 -0.88
C ASP A 22 -7.58 11.56 -1.90
N ASP A 23 -7.76 11.28 -3.19
CA ASP A 23 -7.17 12.07 -4.27
C ASP A 23 -7.69 13.52 -4.29
N ASN A 24 -8.90 13.79 -3.79
CA ASN A 24 -9.46 15.15 -3.73
C ASN A 24 -8.78 16.01 -2.65
N ASN A 25 -8.26 15.39 -1.59
CA ASN A 25 -7.57 16.11 -0.54
C ASN A 25 -6.27 16.76 -1.04
N GLU A 26 -5.64 16.19 -2.06
CA GLU A 26 -4.43 16.74 -2.68
C GLU A 26 -4.69 18.16 -3.21
N TRP A 27 -5.79 18.32 -3.94
CA TRP A 27 -6.19 19.60 -4.52
C TRP A 27 -6.80 20.53 -3.49
N THR A 28 -7.45 20.00 -2.46
CA THR A 28 -7.96 20.85 -1.36
C THR A 28 -6.82 21.55 -0.60
N MET A 29 -5.67 20.89 -0.45
CA MET A 29 -4.52 21.44 0.26
C MET A 29 -3.63 22.35 -0.60
N TRP A 30 -3.59 22.14 -1.91
CA TRP A 30 -2.77 22.91 -2.83
C TRP A 30 -3.65 23.80 -3.72
N GLN A 31 -3.71 25.10 -3.41
CA GLN A 31 -4.52 26.07 -4.16
C GLN A 31 -3.66 27.09 -4.91
N LYS A 32 -2.47 27.38 -4.39
CA LYS A 32 -1.49 28.26 -5.00
C LYS A 32 -0.06 27.79 -4.75
N ARG A 33 0.86 28.31 -5.55
CA ARG A 33 2.29 28.06 -5.36
C ARG A 33 2.73 28.49 -3.94
N GLY A 34 3.41 27.59 -3.25
CA GLY A 34 3.85 27.78 -1.86
C GLY A 34 2.99 27.03 -0.84
N ASP A 35 1.79 26.60 -1.24
CA ASP A 35 0.96 25.72 -0.40
C ASP A 35 1.59 24.32 -0.28
N PRO A 36 1.29 23.59 0.81
CA PRO A 36 1.78 22.22 0.99
C PRO A 36 1.24 21.28 -0.09
N VAL A 37 2.09 20.37 -0.56
CA VAL A 37 1.72 19.30 -1.48
C VAL A 37 1.50 18.03 -0.67
N LEU A 38 0.26 17.55 -0.59
CA LEU A 38 -0.14 16.52 0.38
C LEU A 38 0.72 15.25 0.31
N HIS A 39 0.97 14.66 -0.87
CA HIS A 39 1.78 13.44 -0.97
C HIS A 39 3.23 13.64 -0.49
N ILE A 40 3.79 14.84 -0.63
CA ILE A 40 5.12 15.19 -0.12
C ILE A 40 5.08 15.31 1.40
N GLU A 41 4.07 15.98 1.95
CA GLU A 41 3.92 16.15 3.39
C GLU A 41 3.67 14.81 4.10
N LEU A 42 2.90 13.90 3.50
CA LEU A 42 2.72 12.54 4.01
C LEU A 42 4.04 11.77 4.03
N GLY A 43 4.86 11.86 2.98
CA GLY A 43 6.18 11.21 2.92
C GLY A 43 7.16 11.74 3.97
N LYS A 44 7.10 13.03 4.29
CA LYS A 44 7.89 13.63 5.38
C LYS A 44 7.40 13.18 6.75
N TRP A 45 6.08 13.20 6.96
CA TRP A 45 5.43 12.88 8.23
C TRP A 45 5.61 11.41 8.64
N ALA A 46 5.50 10.49 7.70
CA ALA A 46 5.53 9.07 8.00
C ALA A 46 6.95 8.53 8.25
N ASP A 47 7.13 7.76 9.31
CA ASP A 47 8.33 6.95 9.56
C ASP A 47 8.30 5.61 8.78
N ILE A 48 7.09 5.11 8.52
CA ILE A 48 6.82 3.82 7.87
C ILE A 48 5.60 3.97 6.97
N PHE A 49 5.63 3.33 5.80
CA PHE A 49 4.51 3.30 4.87
C PHE A 49 4.04 1.87 4.64
N ILE A 50 2.77 1.58 4.94
CA ILE A 50 2.16 0.26 4.75
C ILE A 50 1.05 0.36 3.72
N ILE A 51 1.07 -0.53 2.72
CA ILE A 51 -0.02 -0.69 1.75
C ILE A 51 -0.63 -2.08 1.97
N ALA A 52 -1.78 -2.12 2.65
CA ALA A 52 -2.48 -3.33 3.03
C ALA A 52 -4.00 -3.16 2.90
N PRO A 53 -4.65 -3.71 1.85
CA PRO A 53 -4.04 -4.49 0.77
C PRO A 53 -3.31 -3.63 -0.27
N ILE A 54 -2.35 -4.23 -0.99
CA ILE A 54 -1.95 -3.76 -2.33
C ILE A 54 -2.56 -4.67 -3.41
N ASP A 55 -3.38 -4.08 -4.28
CA ASP A 55 -3.92 -4.78 -5.43
C ASP A 55 -2.89 -4.91 -6.57
N ALA A 56 -3.16 -5.77 -7.55
CA ALA A 56 -2.24 -6.01 -8.65
C ALA A 56 -1.98 -4.74 -9.51
N ASN A 57 -2.96 -3.84 -9.61
CA ASN A 57 -2.88 -2.64 -10.40
C ASN A 57 -1.92 -1.61 -9.77
N SER A 58 -2.10 -1.32 -8.49
CA SER A 58 -1.24 -0.42 -7.71
C SER A 58 0.16 -1.02 -7.57
N LEU A 59 0.29 -2.34 -7.42
CA LEU A 59 1.57 -3.05 -7.48
C LEU A 59 2.29 -2.78 -8.81
N ALA A 60 1.59 -2.94 -9.93
CA ALA A 60 2.15 -2.68 -11.26
C ALA A 60 2.52 -1.20 -11.43
N LYS A 61 1.66 -0.27 -11.00
CA LYS A 61 1.94 1.17 -11.07
C LYS A 61 3.22 1.54 -10.31
N ILE A 62 3.35 1.07 -9.07
CA ILE A 62 4.53 1.35 -8.23
C ILE A 62 5.79 0.73 -8.85
N ALA A 63 5.72 -0.54 -9.28
CA ALA A 63 6.85 -1.23 -9.91
C ALA A 63 7.33 -0.54 -11.20
N ASN A 64 6.43 0.09 -11.96
CA ASN A 64 6.74 0.81 -13.19
C ASN A 64 6.93 2.33 -12.98
N GLY A 65 6.88 2.82 -11.74
CA GLY A 65 7.12 4.23 -11.41
C GLY A 65 6.00 5.20 -11.79
N LEU A 66 4.77 4.71 -11.99
CA LEU A 66 3.59 5.54 -12.23
C LEU A 66 3.12 6.21 -10.93
N CYS A 67 2.64 7.44 -11.04
CA CYS A 67 2.20 8.28 -9.93
C CYS A 67 0.99 9.14 -10.35
N ASP A 68 -0.19 8.52 -10.36
CA ASP A 68 -1.42 9.11 -10.93
C ASP A 68 -2.56 9.27 -9.91
N ASN A 69 -2.29 8.97 -8.64
CA ASN A 69 -3.19 9.18 -7.51
C ASN A 69 -2.39 9.40 -6.22
N LEU A 70 -3.04 9.81 -5.13
CA LEU A 70 -2.38 10.19 -3.89
C LEU A 70 -1.48 9.07 -3.35
N LEU A 71 -1.94 7.81 -3.42
CA LEU A 71 -1.19 6.64 -2.97
C LEU A 71 0.12 6.46 -3.75
N THR A 72 0.03 6.45 -5.08
CA THR A 72 1.17 6.19 -5.96
C THR A 72 2.13 7.38 -6.04
N CYS A 73 1.63 8.62 -5.96
CA CYS A 73 2.45 9.82 -5.78
C CYS A 73 3.26 9.76 -4.48
N THR A 74 2.63 9.37 -3.37
CA THR A 74 3.32 9.22 -2.07
C THR A 74 4.37 8.12 -2.14
N ALA A 75 4.06 6.98 -2.77
CA ALA A 75 5.02 5.89 -2.95
C ALA A 75 6.19 6.29 -3.86
N ARG A 76 5.93 7.06 -4.92
CA ARG A 76 6.96 7.53 -5.85
C ARG A 76 7.91 8.54 -5.20
N ALA A 77 7.40 9.36 -4.29
CA ALA A 77 8.17 10.32 -3.49
C ALA A 77 8.77 9.72 -2.20
N TRP A 78 8.63 8.40 -2.00
CA TRP A 78 9.06 7.76 -0.76
C TRP A 78 10.57 7.72 -0.61
N GLU A 79 11.05 8.02 0.60
CA GLU A 79 12.47 7.89 0.94
C GLU A 79 12.81 6.42 1.19
N THR A 80 13.65 5.82 0.35
CA THR A 80 13.96 4.37 0.42
C THR A 80 14.75 3.95 1.66
N SER A 81 15.24 4.90 2.45
CA SER A 81 15.82 4.64 3.79
C SER A 81 14.77 4.26 4.83
N LYS A 82 13.49 4.64 4.59
CA LYS A 82 12.36 4.36 5.47
C LYS A 82 11.63 3.07 5.03
N PRO A 83 11.14 2.23 5.96
CA PRO A 83 10.45 1.01 5.61
C PRO A 83 9.16 1.26 4.82
N LEU A 84 9.05 0.61 3.66
CA LEU A 84 7.81 0.50 2.89
C LEU A 84 7.38 -0.98 2.86
N ILE A 85 6.19 -1.26 3.38
CA ILE A 85 5.64 -2.60 3.55
C ILE A 85 4.45 -2.79 2.61
N LEU A 86 4.46 -3.86 1.83
CA LEU A 86 3.43 -4.23 0.87
C LEU A 86 2.78 -5.56 1.29
N CYS A 87 1.45 -5.58 1.35
CA CYS A 87 0.66 -6.79 1.66
C CYS A 87 -0.24 -7.11 0.46
N PRO A 88 0.24 -7.93 -0.51
CA PRO A 88 -0.53 -8.22 -1.72
C PRO A 88 -1.87 -8.86 -1.40
N ALA A 89 -2.91 -8.50 -2.15
CA ALA A 89 -4.21 -9.15 -2.07
C ALA A 89 -4.86 -9.16 -3.46
N MET A 90 -5.00 -10.34 -4.04
CA MET A 90 -5.56 -10.50 -5.38
C MET A 90 -6.02 -11.95 -5.61
N ASN A 91 -6.84 -12.17 -6.63
CA ASN A 91 -7.25 -13.52 -7.01
C ASN A 91 -6.02 -14.40 -7.35
N THR A 92 -6.10 -15.71 -7.09
CA THR A 92 -5.00 -16.65 -7.36
C THR A 92 -4.48 -16.62 -8.78
N LYS A 93 -5.33 -16.43 -9.79
CA LYS A 93 -4.89 -16.30 -11.19
C LYS A 93 -4.05 -15.05 -11.42
N MET A 94 -4.37 -13.95 -10.73
CA MET A 94 -3.59 -12.72 -10.78
C MET A 94 -2.27 -12.88 -10.01
N TYR A 95 -2.30 -13.54 -8.86
CA TYR A 95 -1.09 -13.80 -8.06
C TYR A 95 -0.10 -14.70 -8.81
N ASN A 96 -0.60 -15.76 -9.44
CA ASN A 96 0.19 -16.69 -10.24
C ASN A 96 0.58 -16.14 -11.61
N HIS A 97 0.11 -14.96 -12.00
CA HIS A 97 0.52 -14.34 -13.25
C HIS A 97 2.01 -13.97 -13.18
N PRO A 98 2.83 -14.31 -14.19
CA PRO A 98 4.29 -14.13 -14.12
C PRO A 98 4.72 -12.68 -13.84
N ILE A 99 3.94 -11.70 -14.30
CA ILE A 99 4.24 -10.29 -14.02
C ILE A 99 4.18 -9.93 -12.53
N THR A 100 3.36 -10.63 -11.75
CA THR A 100 3.23 -10.38 -10.32
C THR A 100 4.55 -10.70 -9.61
N ASP A 101 5.15 -11.85 -9.93
CA ASP A 101 6.46 -12.22 -9.40
C ASP A 101 7.56 -11.24 -9.83
N VAL A 102 7.55 -10.79 -11.09
CA VAL A 102 8.47 -9.76 -11.60
C VAL A 102 8.35 -8.46 -10.79
N HIS A 103 7.13 -7.95 -10.59
CA HIS A 103 6.91 -6.72 -9.83
C HIS A 103 7.32 -6.87 -8.36
N LEU A 104 6.94 -7.98 -7.70
CA LEU A 104 7.28 -8.23 -6.31
C LEU A 104 8.79 -8.33 -6.10
N ASN A 105 9.50 -9.04 -6.98
CA ASN A 105 10.94 -9.20 -6.89
C ASN A 105 11.69 -7.89 -7.19
N LEU A 106 11.21 -7.09 -8.14
CA LEU A 106 11.75 -5.76 -8.40
C LEU A 106 11.64 -4.86 -7.15
N LEU A 107 10.45 -4.75 -6.56
CA LEU A 107 10.25 -3.91 -5.38
C LEU A 107 11.03 -4.42 -4.16
N LYS A 108 11.11 -5.74 -3.99
CA LYS A 108 11.97 -6.35 -2.97
C LYS A 108 13.45 -6.01 -3.16
N SER A 109 13.92 -5.92 -4.41
CA SER A 109 15.31 -5.52 -4.71
C SER A 109 15.61 -4.07 -4.31
N TRP A 110 14.60 -3.21 -4.20
CA TRP A 110 14.73 -1.83 -3.70
C TRP A 110 14.68 -1.72 -2.17
N GLY A 111 14.56 -2.85 -1.47
CA GLY A 111 14.45 -2.90 -0.02
C GLY A 111 13.01 -2.81 0.51
N TYR A 112 12.00 -2.88 -0.37
CA TYR A 112 10.61 -2.91 0.10
C TYR A 112 10.31 -4.26 0.75
N HIS A 113 9.54 -4.22 1.82
CA HIS A 113 9.15 -5.39 2.57
C HIS A 113 7.86 -5.97 1.99
N ILE A 114 7.93 -7.21 1.51
CA ILE A 114 6.74 -7.92 1.01
C ILE A 114 6.28 -8.91 2.07
N ILE A 115 5.08 -8.71 2.62
CA ILE A 115 4.43 -9.72 3.46
C ILE A 115 3.75 -10.73 2.53
N PRO A 116 4.10 -12.04 2.60
CA PRO A 116 3.52 -13.04 1.73
C PRO A 116 2.00 -13.14 1.85
N VAL A 117 1.35 -13.51 0.74
CA VAL A 117 -0.06 -13.88 0.72
C VAL A 117 -0.29 -15.20 1.47
N ILE A 118 -1.54 -15.44 1.85
CA ILE A 118 -1.99 -16.71 2.43
C ILE A 118 -2.99 -17.40 1.51
N GLU A 119 -3.24 -18.68 1.79
CA GLU A 119 -4.30 -19.47 1.17
C GLU A 119 -5.59 -19.34 1.99
N LYS A 120 -6.65 -18.83 1.37
CA LYS A 120 -8.01 -18.72 1.94
C LYS A 120 -9.06 -18.83 0.83
N THR A 121 -10.32 -18.98 1.22
CA THR A 121 -11.45 -18.74 0.32
C THR A 121 -11.47 -17.26 -0.05
N LEU A 122 -11.35 -16.96 -1.34
CA LEU A 122 -11.29 -15.61 -1.89
C LEU A 122 -12.70 -15.04 -2.11
N MET A 123 -12.81 -13.73 -2.36
CA MET A 123 -14.09 -13.06 -2.62
C MET A 123 -14.84 -13.62 -3.84
N CYS A 124 -14.16 -14.30 -4.76
CA CYS A 124 -14.79 -15.00 -5.89
C CYS A 124 -15.34 -16.40 -5.55
N GLY A 125 -15.13 -16.90 -4.33
CA GLY A 125 -15.54 -18.23 -3.88
C GLY A 125 -14.49 -19.34 -4.07
N ASP A 126 -13.39 -19.06 -4.79
CA ASP A 126 -12.31 -20.02 -4.99
C ASP A 126 -11.40 -20.09 -3.75
N THR A 127 -10.96 -21.30 -3.37
CA THR A 127 -9.85 -21.48 -2.43
C THR A 127 -8.53 -21.40 -3.19
N GLY A 128 -7.63 -20.53 -2.77
CA GLY A 128 -6.30 -20.46 -3.36
C GLY A 128 -5.40 -19.42 -2.72
N VAL A 129 -4.14 -19.45 -3.14
CA VAL A 129 -3.09 -18.52 -2.71
C VAL A 129 -3.37 -17.14 -3.32
N GLY A 130 -3.26 -16.07 -2.54
CA GLY A 130 -3.48 -14.69 -3.02
C GLY A 130 -4.23 -13.78 -2.05
N ALA A 131 -4.78 -14.35 -0.97
CA ALA A 131 -5.40 -13.56 0.09
C ALA A 131 -4.33 -12.76 0.86
N MET A 132 -4.71 -11.55 1.31
CA MET A 132 -3.84 -10.74 2.17
C MET A 132 -3.51 -11.52 3.45
N ALA A 133 -2.29 -11.34 3.96
CA ALA A 133 -1.94 -11.79 5.30
C ALA A 133 -2.92 -11.23 6.35
N ASP A 134 -3.10 -11.98 7.44
CA ASP A 134 -3.94 -11.55 8.55
C ASP A 134 -3.40 -10.29 9.22
N VAL A 135 -4.30 -9.43 9.69
CA VAL A 135 -3.95 -8.15 10.32
C VAL A 135 -2.93 -8.35 11.46
N LYS A 136 -3.10 -9.40 12.27
CA LYS A 136 -2.15 -9.75 13.33
C LYS A 136 -0.74 -9.98 12.78
N THR A 137 -0.61 -10.73 11.69
CA THR A 137 0.68 -10.98 11.03
C THR A 137 1.32 -9.69 10.52
N ILE A 138 0.53 -8.79 9.94
CA ILE A 138 1.00 -7.49 9.45
C ILE A 138 1.53 -6.65 10.62
N VAL A 139 0.78 -6.58 11.71
CA VAL A 139 1.17 -5.82 12.93
C VAL A 139 2.41 -6.43 13.59
N ASP A 140 2.47 -7.75 13.73
CA ASP A 140 3.64 -8.44 14.31
C ASP A 140 4.91 -8.19 13.47
N TYR A 141 4.76 -8.20 12.14
CA TYR A 141 5.85 -7.90 11.21
C TYR A 141 6.34 -6.45 11.33
N LEU A 142 5.40 -5.49 11.43
CA LEU A 142 5.70 -4.09 11.67
C LEU A 142 6.49 -3.89 12.97
N ILE A 143 6.02 -4.48 14.09
CA ILE A 143 6.69 -4.39 15.39
C ILE A 143 8.12 -4.95 15.30
N ASN A 144 8.32 -6.04 14.57
CA ASN A 144 9.65 -6.64 14.37
C ASN A 144 10.61 -5.69 13.64
N ILE A 145 10.14 -4.99 12.61
CA ILE A 145 10.93 -3.98 11.88
C ILE A 145 11.29 -2.81 12.80
N CYS A 146 10.34 -2.32 13.58
CA CYS A 146 10.57 -1.19 14.49
C CYS A 146 11.57 -1.51 15.60
N THR A 147 11.54 -2.75 16.13
CA THR A 147 12.37 -3.17 17.27
C THR A 147 13.78 -3.59 16.90
N LYS A 148 14.05 -3.96 15.65
CA LYS A 148 15.39 -4.32 15.16
C LYS A 148 16.30 -3.13 14.86
N LYS A 149 15.85 -1.89 15.03
CA LYS A 149 16.70 -0.69 15.04
C LYS A 149 17.41 -0.57 16.40
N VAL A 150 18.47 -1.38 16.62
CA VAL A 150 19.52 -1.17 17.64
C VAL A 150 20.88 -1.39 16.99
#